data_AF-A0A5C1I3M7-F1
#
_entry.id   AF-A0A5C1I3M7-F1
#
_cell.length_a   1.000
_cell.length_b   1.000
_cell.length_c   1.000
_cell.angle_alpha   90.00
_cell.angle_beta   90.00
_cell.angle_gamma   90.00
#
_symmetry.space_group_name_H-M   'P 1'
#
loop_
_entity.id
_entity.type
_entity.pdbx_description
1 polymer ?
#
loop_
_entity_poly.entity_id
_entity_poly.type
_entity_poly.pdbx_seq_one_letter_code
_entity_poly.pdbx_strand_id
1 'polypeptide(L)'
;MKTILRFEFDFQFFYPEYNGPRNIIMENPLHIPQTGDPVNFKIKDYFEDKKVIRKFEDLEDGNVFYAQRLQTTYGKETIEVIVVIYEEKIFKEIFPQYIRDSLF
;
A
#
# COMPACT_ATOMS: atom_id res chain seq x y z
N MET A 1 -4.84 6.03 -23.20
CA MET A 1 -5.07 6.48 -21.82
C MET A 1 -4.31 5.53 -20.90
N LYS A 2 -3.44 6.06 -20.04
CA LYS A 2 -2.55 5.30 -19.15
C LYS A 2 -3.05 5.40 -17.71
N THR A 3 -2.96 4.32 -16.94
CA THR A 3 -3.26 4.35 -15.50
C THR A 3 -1.97 4.36 -14.70
N ILE A 4 -1.87 5.24 -13.71
CA ILE A 4 -0.75 5.30 -12.76
C ILE A 4 -1.33 5.01 -11.38
N LEU A 5 -0.84 3.96 -10.73
CA LEU A 5 -1.24 3.60 -9.38
C LEU A 5 -0.06 3.83 -8.45
N ARG A 6 -0.27 4.67 -7.43
CA ARG A 6 0.72 5.04 -6.43
C ARG A 6 0.28 4.52 -5.06
N PHE A 7 1.08 3.64 -4.48
CA PHE A 7 0.91 3.13 -3.13
C PHE A 7 1.74 3.96 -2.15
N GLU A 8 1.06 4.61 -1.21
CA GLU A 8 1.68 5.29 -0.08
C GLU A 8 1.61 4.40 1.16
N PHE A 9 2.67 4.33 1.94
CA PHE A 9 2.67 3.60 3.21
C PHE A 9 2.37 4.58 4.34
N ASP A 10 1.34 4.32 5.16
CA ASP A 10 1.00 5.19 6.31
C ASP A 10 1.86 4.93 7.55
N PHE A 11 2.64 3.84 7.53
CA PHE A 11 3.57 3.50 8.59
C PHE A 11 4.99 3.95 8.26
N GLN A 12 5.79 4.21 9.31
CA GLN A 12 7.21 4.52 9.18
C GLN A 12 8.03 3.27 8.87
N PHE A 13 7.81 2.74 7.67
CA PHE A 13 8.63 1.68 7.10
C PHE A 13 10.10 2.13 6.95
N PHE A 14 10.25 3.37 6.52
CA PHE A 14 11.54 4.01 6.30
C PHE A 14 12.14 4.50 7.61
N TYR A 15 13.44 4.28 7.80
CA TYR A 15 14.18 4.85 8.93
C TYR A 15 14.48 6.34 8.67
N PRO A 16 14.74 7.16 9.71
CA PRO A 16 14.93 8.60 9.58
C PRO A 16 15.96 9.02 8.50
N GLU A 17 17.06 8.26 8.36
CA GLU A 17 18.11 8.54 7.36
C GLU A 17 17.84 7.97 5.95
N TYR A 18 16.67 7.41 5.69
CA TYR A 18 16.37 6.82 4.38
C TYR A 18 16.00 7.89 3.34
N ASN A 19 16.82 8.00 2.30
CA ASN A 19 16.69 8.98 1.22
C ASN A 19 16.16 8.39 -0.10
N GLY A 20 15.77 7.10 -0.13
CA GLY A 20 15.25 6.45 -1.33
C GLY A 20 13.75 6.68 -1.57
N PRO A 21 13.17 6.02 -2.60
CA PRO A 21 11.73 6.07 -2.88
C PRO A 21 10.92 5.66 -1.66
N ARG A 22 9.80 6.35 -1.38
CA ARG A 22 8.93 6.05 -0.23
C ARG A 22 7.56 5.50 -0.60
N ASN A 23 7.40 5.13 -1.86
CA ASN A 23 6.15 4.65 -2.45
C ASN A 23 6.45 3.64 -3.54
N ILE A 24 5.42 2.88 -3.90
CA ILE A 24 5.45 2.00 -5.07
C ILE A 24 4.57 2.63 -6.15
N ILE A 25 5.13 2.83 -7.34
CA ILE A 25 4.40 3.35 -8.49
C ILE A 25 4.30 2.23 -9.55
N MET A 26 3.08 1.93 -9.98
CA MET A 26 2.80 0.97 -11.03
C MET A 26 2.13 1.66 -12.22
N GLU A 27 2.55 1.28 -13.41
CA GLU A 27 1.96 1.75 -14.66
C GLU A 27 1.08 0.67 -15.26
N ASN A 28 -0.16 1.04 -15.59
CA ASN A 28 -1.19 0.16 -16.13
C ASN A 28 -1.37 -1.13 -15.32
N PRO A 29 -1.63 -1.04 -14.00
CA PRO A 29 -1.86 -2.24 -13.21
C PRO A 29 -3.08 -2.99 -13.71
N LEU A 30 -3.02 -4.33 -13.70
CA LEU A 30 -4.15 -5.19 -14.08
C LEU A 30 -5.35 -5.04 -13.12
N HIS A 31 -5.07 -4.64 -11.87
CA HIS A 31 -6.06 -4.47 -10.83
C HIS A 31 -5.71 -3.25 -9.96
N ILE A 32 -6.73 -2.48 -9.57
CA ILE A 32 -6.61 -1.37 -8.64
C ILE A 32 -7.40 -1.74 -7.38
N PRO A 33 -6.73 -1.97 -6.24
CA PRO A 33 -7.40 -2.30 -4.99
C PRO A 33 -8.43 -1.24 -4.59
N GLN A 34 -9.54 -1.68 -4.01
CA GLN A 34 -10.51 -0.82 -3.35
C GLN A 34 -10.18 -0.68 -1.85
N THR A 35 -10.85 0.27 -1.20
CA THR A 35 -10.75 0.41 0.25
C THR A 35 -11.25 -0.86 0.94
N GLY A 36 -10.42 -1.43 1.82
CA GLY A 36 -10.71 -2.67 2.54
C GLY A 36 -10.13 -3.93 1.90
N ASP A 37 -9.59 -3.84 0.68
CA ASP A 37 -8.94 -4.99 0.07
C ASP A 37 -7.60 -5.28 0.78
N PRO A 38 -7.32 -6.55 1.10
CA PRO A 38 -5.99 -6.94 1.57
C PRO A 38 -4.99 -6.86 0.41
N VAL A 39 -3.80 -6.35 0.69
CA VAL A 39 -2.71 -6.22 -0.27
C VAL A 39 -1.41 -6.73 0.33
N ASN A 40 -0.58 -7.32 -0.52
CA ASN A 40 0.77 -7.69 -0.17
C ASN A 40 1.73 -7.35 -1.31
N PHE A 41 2.97 -7.04 -0.97
CA PHE A 41 3.99 -6.61 -1.90
C PHE A 41 5.21 -7.51 -1.78
N LYS A 42 5.71 -8.00 -2.92
CA LYS A 42 7.07 -8.54 -2.99
C LYS A 42 8.04 -7.36 -2.97
N ILE A 43 8.39 -6.85 -1.79
CA ILE A 43 9.16 -5.59 -1.65
C ILE A 43 10.50 -5.61 -2.37
N LYS A 44 11.14 -6.78 -2.50
CA LYS A 44 12.37 -6.97 -3.26
C LYS A 44 12.26 -6.59 -4.74
N ASP A 45 11.05 -6.58 -5.30
CA ASP A 45 10.81 -6.19 -6.70
C ASP A 45 10.75 -4.65 -6.86
N TYR A 46 10.66 -3.90 -5.76
CA TYR A 46 10.45 -2.45 -5.77
C TYR A 46 11.54 -1.64 -5.05
N PHE A 47 12.28 -2.27 -4.12
CA PHE A 47 13.31 -1.61 -3.33
C PHE A 47 14.59 -2.44 -3.31
N GLU A 48 15.74 -1.76 -3.42
CA GLU A 48 17.06 -2.40 -3.38
C GLU A 48 17.71 -2.34 -1.99
N ASP A 49 17.27 -1.42 -1.12
CA ASP A 49 17.85 -1.24 0.20
C ASP A 49 17.53 -2.43 1.12
N LYS A 50 18.56 -3.16 1.52
CA LYS A 50 18.44 -4.36 2.36
C LYS A 50 17.79 -4.10 3.71
N LYS A 51 17.96 -2.92 4.30
CA LYS A 51 17.33 -2.57 5.59
C LYS A 51 15.83 -2.36 5.39
N VAL A 52 15.45 -1.72 4.28
CA VAL A 52 14.06 -1.54 3.87
C VAL A 52 13.42 -2.90 3.65
N ILE A 53 13.99 -3.74 2.78
CA ILE A 53 13.50 -5.11 2.52
C ILE A 53 13.30 -5.88 3.83
N ARG A 54 14.33 -5.92 4.69
CA ARG A 54 14.27 -6.68 5.95
C ARG A 54 13.17 -6.17 6.89
N LYS A 55 13.04 -4.85 7.04
CA LYS A 55 11.96 -4.26 7.86
C LYS A 55 10.57 -4.67 7.36
N PHE A 56 10.41 -4.91 6.06
CA PHE A 56 9.12 -5.27 5.51
C PHE A 56 8.85 -6.74 5.75
N GLU A 57 9.85 -7.58 5.53
CA GLU A 57 9.77 -9.00 5.85
C GLU A 57 9.48 -9.23 7.34
N ASP A 58 10.09 -8.43 8.23
CA ASP A 58 9.82 -8.45 9.68
C ASP A 58 8.36 -8.02 10.00
N LEU A 59 7.72 -7.20 9.16
CA LEU A 59 6.30 -6.84 9.28
C LEU A 59 5.39 -7.89 8.65
N GLU A 60 5.80 -8.54 7.57
CA GLU A 60 5.03 -9.54 6.82
C GLU A 60 4.82 -10.84 7.63
N ASP A 61 5.66 -11.12 8.63
CA ASP A 61 5.55 -12.29 9.50
C ASP A 61 4.29 -12.21 10.40
N GLY A 62 3.14 -12.50 9.79
CA GLY A 62 1.81 -12.53 10.42
C GLY A 62 0.89 -11.34 10.13
N ASN A 63 1.33 -10.27 9.45
CA ASN A 63 0.47 -9.12 9.17
C ASN A 63 0.01 -9.07 7.71
N VAL A 64 -1.29 -8.74 7.54
CA VAL A 64 -1.88 -8.40 6.24
C VAL A 64 -2.02 -6.88 6.17
N PHE A 65 -1.58 -6.29 5.05
CA PHE A 65 -1.84 -4.86 4.83
C PHE A 65 -3.19 -4.65 4.16
N TYR A 66 -3.82 -3.52 4.44
CA TYR A 66 -5.10 -3.14 3.87
C TYR A 66 -4.99 -1.86 3.07
N ALA A 67 -5.65 -1.85 1.91
CA ALA A 67 -5.70 -0.71 1.03
C ALA A 67 -6.79 0.28 1.47
N GLN A 68 -6.49 1.58 1.37
CA GLN A 68 -7.46 2.66 1.34
C GLN A 68 -7.29 3.42 0.02
N ARG A 69 -8.33 3.45 -0.80
CA ARG A 69 -8.32 4.28 -2.00
C ARG A 69 -8.55 5.74 -1.59
N LEU A 70 -7.51 6.56 -1.69
CA LEU A 70 -7.54 7.94 -1.21
C LEU A 70 -8.08 8.90 -2.26
N GLN A 71 -7.56 8.79 -3.49
CA GLN A 71 -7.89 9.73 -4.56
C GLN A 71 -7.83 9.05 -5.92
N THR A 72 -8.66 9.53 -6.85
CA THR A 72 -8.54 9.25 -8.28
C THR A 72 -8.63 10.57 -9.04
N THR A 73 -7.64 10.84 -9.89
CA THR A 73 -7.53 12.06 -10.68
C THR A 73 -7.56 11.70 -12.17
N TYR A 74 -8.50 12.30 -12.91
CA TYR A 74 -8.65 12.07 -14.35
C TYR A 74 -7.99 13.22 -15.14
N GLY A 75 -7.01 12.86 -15.97
CA GLY A 75 -6.41 13.72 -16.98
C GLY A 75 -6.87 13.33 -18.39
N LYS A 76 -6.47 14.13 -19.39
CA LYS A 76 -6.78 13.84 -20.81
C LYS A 76 -6.13 12.54 -21.29
N GLU A 77 -4.97 12.21 -20.77
CA GLU A 77 -4.16 11.07 -21.22
C GLU A 77 -3.88 10.05 -20.10
N THR A 78 -4.05 10.47 -18.84
CA THR A 78 -3.70 9.70 -17.65
C THR A 78 -4.86 9.60 -16.67
N ILE A 79 -4.90 8.49 -15.93
CA ILE A 79 -5.69 8.35 -14.71
C ILE A 79 -4.69 8.05 -13.59
N GLU A 80 -4.68 8.88 -12.55
CA GLU A 80 -3.83 8.66 -11.38
C GLU A 80 -4.67 8.20 -10.20
N VAL A 81 -4.27 7.11 -9.57
CA VAL A 81 -4.93 6.58 -8.36
C VAL A 81 -3.90 6.53 -7.23
N ILE A 82 -4.25 7.14 -6.10
CA ILE A 82 -3.47 7.06 -4.87
C ILE A 82 -4.17 6.10 -3.92
N VAL A 83 -3.43 5.11 -3.45
CA VAL A 83 -3.87 4.13 -2.46
C VAL A 83 -2.92 4.19 -1.27
N VAL A 84 -3.47 4.36 -0.07
CA VAL A 84 -2.70 4.32 1.17
C VAL A 84 -2.76 2.92 1.75
N ILE A 85 -1.64 2.42 2.24
CA ILE A 85 -1.46 1.08 2.78
C ILE A 85 -1.29 1.17 4.29
N TYR A 86 -2.15 0.43 5.00
CA TYR A 86 -2.19 0.37 6.46
C TYR A 86 -1.86 -1.03 6.95
N GLU A 87 -1.21 -1.11 8.11
CA GLU A 87 -1.23 -2.34 8.90
C GLU A 87 -2.67 -2.64 9.32
N GLU A 88 -3.03 -3.93 9.37
CA GLU A 88 -4.37 -4.38 9.76
C GLU A 88 -4.90 -3.69 11.02
N LYS A 89 -4.09 -3.63 12.09
CA LYS A 89 -4.50 -3.02 13.36
C LYS A 89 -4.93 -1.56 13.19
N ILE A 90 -4.12 -0.76 12.50
CA ILE A 90 -4.39 0.66 12.24
C ILE A 90 -5.63 0.79 11.35
N PHE A 91 -5.73 -0.06 10.33
CA PHE A 91 -6.89 -0.08 9.45
C PHE A 91 -8.18 -0.39 10.20
N LYS A 92 -8.17 -1.35 11.14
CA LYS A 92 -9.34 -1.67 11.99
C LYS A 92 -9.82 -0.46 12.79
N GLU A 93 -8.87 0.29 13.35
CA GLU A 93 -9.16 1.46 14.18
C GLU A 93 -9.78 2.60 13.37
N ILE A 94 -9.32 2.83 12.13
CA ILE A 94 -9.79 3.92 11.26
C ILE A 94 -11.06 3.53 10.49
N PHE A 95 -11.16 2.27 10.06
CA PHE A 95 -12.16 1.76 9.13
C PHE A 95 -12.89 0.49 9.63
N PRO A 96 -13.49 0.53 10.84
CA PRO A 96 -14.09 -0.66 11.45
C PRO A 96 -15.20 -1.29 10.59
N GLN A 97 -15.92 -0.50 9.79
CA GLN A 97 -17.00 -0.97 8.91
C GLN A 97 -16.53 -1.90 7.78
N TYR A 98 -15.24 -1.88 7.44
CA TYR A 98 -14.66 -2.73 6.38
C TYR A 98 -14.18 -4.07 6.91
N ILE A 99 -14.09 -4.22 8.23
CA ILE A 99 -13.70 -5.46 8.87
C ILE A 99 -14.96 -6.04 9.48
N ARG A 100 -15.57 -6.97 8.75
CA ARG A 100 -16.55 -7.84 9.37
C ARG A 100 -15.78 -8.69 10.36
N ASP A 101 -16.09 -8.56 11.64
CA ASP A 101 -15.85 -9.66 12.58
C ASP A 101 -16.49 -10.88 11.92
N SER A 102 -15.66 -11.76 11.37
CA SER A 102 -16.08 -13.11 11.05
C SER A 102 -16.38 -13.78 12.39
N LEU A 103 -17.56 -13.49 12.93
CA LEU A 103 -18.25 -14.32 13.90
C LEU A 103 -18.59 -15.62 13.17
N PHE A 104 -17.59 -16.50 13.07
CA PHE A 104 -17.73 -17.92 12.87
C PHE A 104 -16.88 -18.63 13.90
#